data_AF-H3ZNV1-F1
#
_entry.id   AF-H3ZNV1-F1
#
_cell.length_a   1.000
_cell.length_b   1.000
_cell.length_c   1.000
_cell.angle_alpha   90.00
_cell.angle_beta   90.00
_cell.angle_gamma   90.00
#
_symmetry.space_group_name_H-M   'P 1'
#
loop_
_entity.id
_entity.type
_entity.pdbx_description
1 polymer ?
#
loop_
_entity_poly.entity_id
_entity_poly.type
_entity_poly.pdbx_seq_one_letter_code
_entity_poly.pdbx_strand_id
1 'polypeptide(L)'
;MKIGILPLVVKEVEEDVLKGVADYIREFYSKFGFKVEILPFLTASDLFFSYNPIREQFLGRFFLAKVAEHRGDFSAVLGITDADLYEEGMNFIFGLANPYLRAAIISLARLRPEFYNEKMEKF
;
A
#
# COMPACT_ATOMS: atom_id res chain seq x y z
N MET A 1 -18.65 -4.93 -9.56
CA MET A 1 -17.38 -4.17 -9.63
C MET A 1 -16.37 -4.82 -8.69
N LYS A 2 -15.06 -4.65 -8.89
CA LYS A 2 -14.04 -5.28 -8.04
C LYS A 2 -12.99 -4.26 -7.59
N ILE A 3 -12.53 -4.36 -6.35
CA ILE A 3 -11.38 -3.63 -5.81
C ILE A 3 -10.27 -4.65 -5.55
N GLY A 4 -9.09 -4.41 -6.11
CA GLY A 4 -7.90 -5.21 -5.87
C GLY A 4 -7.10 -4.67 -4.69
N ILE A 5 -6.59 -5.54 -3.83
CA ILE A 5 -5.59 -5.19 -2.82
C ILE A 5 -4.29 -5.87 -3.20
N LEU A 6 -3.24 -5.09 -3.46
CA LEU A 6 -1.93 -5.57 -3.88
C LEU A 6 -0.91 -5.39 -2.74
N PRO A 7 -0.44 -6.48 -2.11
CA PRO A 7 0.72 -6.40 -1.23
C PRO A 7 2.00 -6.17 -2.06
N LEU A 8 2.61 -5.00 -1.92
CA LEU A 8 3.86 -4.60 -2.59
C LEU A 8 4.97 -4.49 -1.53
N VAL A 9 5.72 -5.57 -1.34
CA VAL A 9 6.56 -5.78 -0.17
C VAL A 9 8.04 -5.46 -0.42
N VAL A 10 8.68 -4.76 0.52
CA VAL A 10 10.14 -4.61 0.60
C VAL A 10 10.72 -5.67 1.53
N LYS A 11 10.12 -5.88 2.70
CA LYS A 11 10.47 -6.95 3.64
C LYS A 11 9.28 -7.87 3.86
N GLU A 12 8.22 -7.35 4.49
CA GLU A 12 7.06 -8.15 4.89
C GLU A 12 5.83 -7.27 5.14
N VAL A 13 4.67 -7.75 4.69
CA VAL A 13 3.37 -7.24 5.09
C VAL A 13 2.59 -8.42 5.65
N GLU A 14 2.16 -8.33 6.90
CA GLU A 14 1.52 -9.44 7.62
C GLU A 14 0.15 -9.75 7.02
N GLU A 15 -0.17 -11.05 6.98
CA GLU A 15 -1.43 -11.53 6.42
C GLU A 15 -2.65 -10.99 7.19
N ASP A 16 -2.53 -10.81 8.50
CA ASP A 16 -3.62 -10.27 9.33
C ASP A 16 -3.92 -8.80 9.02
N VAL A 17 -2.91 -8.01 8.68
CA VAL A 17 -3.12 -6.62 8.22
C VAL A 17 -3.85 -6.62 6.87
N LEU A 18 -3.43 -7.48 5.94
CA LEU A 18 -4.09 -7.59 4.63
C LEU A 18 -5.56 -8.03 4.78
N LYS A 19 -5.82 -9.03 5.62
CA LYS A 19 -7.16 -9.52 5.94
C LYS A 19 -8.00 -8.43 6.59
N GLY A 20 -7.49 -7.76 7.62
CA GLY A 20 -8.20 -6.68 8.31
C GLY A 20 -8.59 -5.54 7.37
N VAL A 21 -7.65 -5.09 6.52
CA VAL A 21 -7.95 -4.07 5.50
C VAL A 21 -8.97 -4.58 4.48
N ALA A 22 -8.82 -5.81 3.99
CA ALA A 22 -9.74 -6.40 3.02
C ALA A 22 -11.16 -6.55 3.58
N ASP A 23 -11.29 -6.98 4.83
CA ASP A 23 -12.56 -7.18 5.52
C ASP A 23 -13.26 -5.84 5.76
N TYR A 24 -12.52 -4.83 6.22
CA TYR A 24 -13.08 -3.49 6.42
C TYR A 24 -13.58 -2.87 5.10
N ILE A 25 -12.78 -2.96 4.03
CA ILE A 25 -13.18 -2.46 2.70
C ILE A 25 -14.38 -3.27 2.19
N ARG A 26 -14.41 -4.59 2.39
CA ARG A 26 -15.52 -5.45 1.96
C ARG A 26 -16.81 -5.11 2.70
N GLU A 27 -16.76 -4.92 4.01
CA GLU A 27 -17.89 -4.51 4.83
C GLU A 27 -18.48 -3.21 4.29
N PHE A 28 -17.64 -2.19 4.09
CA PHE A 28 -18.12 -0.88 3.65
C PHE A 28 -18.62 -0.88 2.21
N TYR A 29 -17.92 -1.54 1.27
CA TYR A 29 -18.19 -1.42 -0.16
C TYR A 29 -19.11 -2.50 -0.74
N SER A 30 -19.38 -3.58 -0.02
CA SER A 30 -20.31 -4.64 -0.45
C SER A 30 -21.72 -4.11 -0.72
N LYS A 31 -22.20 -3.15 0.08
CA LYS A 31 -23.49 -2.48 -0.10
C LYS A 31 -23.61 -1.69 -1.42
N PHE A 32 -22.48 -1.37 -2.05
CA PHE A 32 -22.41 -0.72 -3.36
C PHE A 32 -22.11 -1.71 -4.50
N GLY A 33 -22.13 -3.03 -4.24
CA GLY A 33 -21.91 -4.06 -5.25
C GLY A 33 -20.44 -4.25 -5.66
N PHE A 34 -19.49 -3.80 -4.82
CA PHE A 34 -18.07 -4.09 -5.01
C PHE A 34 -17.69 -5.38 -4.29
N LYS A 35 -16.89 -6.20 -4.96
CA LYS A 35 -16.16 -7.31 -4.37
C LYS A 35 -14.72 -6.90 -4.10
N VAL A 36 -14.11 -7.45 -3.06
CA VAL A 36 -12.71 -7.20 -2.70
C VAL A 36 -11.90 -8.48 -2.89
N GLU A 37 -10.79 -8.38 -3.61
CA GLU A 37 -9.90 -9.48 -3.95
C GLU A 37 -8.46 -9.09 -3.56
N ILE A 38 -7.78 -9.96 -2.81
CA ILE A 38 -6.36 -9.79 -2.49
C ILE A 38 -5.57 -10.45 -3.61
N LEU A 39 -4.68 -9.69 -4.25
CA LEU A 39 -3.80 -10.16 -5.31
C LEU A 39 -2.58 -10.88 -4.72
N PRO A 40 -1.89 -11.72 -5.51
CA PRO A 40 -0.62 -12.31 -5.10
C PRO A 40 0.40 -11.25 -4.66
N PHE A 41 1.25 -11.61 -3.69
CA PHE A 41 2.34 -10.76 -3.23
C PHE A 41 3.28 -10.39 -4.38
N LEU A 42 3.73 -9.14 -4.38
CA LEU A 42 4.72 -8.62 -5.31
C LEU A 42 5.88 -8.01 -4.53
N THR A 43 7.12 -8.34 -4.90
CA THR A 43 8.30 -7.70 -4.29
C THR A 43 8.56 -6.35 -4.96
N ALA A 44 9.05 -5.39 -4.19
CA ALA A 44 9.45 -4.07 -4.67
C ALA A 44 10.91 -4.04 -5.20
N SER A 45 11.45 -5.19 -5.62
CA SER A 45 12.86 -5.33 -6.03
C SER A 45 13.21 -4.49 -7.25
N ASP A 46 12.26 -4.25 -8.15
CA ASP A 46 12.45 -3.37 -9.30
C ASP A 46 12.35 -1.88 -8.95
N LEU A 47 11.97 -1.53 -7.71
CA LEU A 47 11.81 -0.14 -7.26
C LEU A 47 12.99 0.41 -6.46
N PHE A 48 14.07 -0.36 -6.27
CA PHE A 48 15.25 0.10 -5.51
C PHE A 48 15.95 1.33 -6.11
N PHE A 49 15.77 1.61 -7.40
CA PHE A 49 16.25 2.87 -8.01
C PHE A 49 15.60 4.12 -7.39
N SER A 50 14.43 3.98 -6.77
CA SER A 50 13.69 5.07 -6.13
C SER A 50 14.04 5.27 -4.64
N TYR A 51 14.95 4.45 -4.12
CA TYR A 51 15.42 4.53 -2.73
C TYR A 51 16.41 5.69 -2.54
N ASN A 52 16.18 6.49 -1.51
CA ASN A 52 17.07 7.54 -1.08
C ASN A 52 17.80 7.10 0.20
N PRO A 53 19.11 6.81 0.16
CA PRO A 53 19.84 6.28 1.29
C PRO A 53 20.07 7.31 2.42
N ILE A 54 19.99 8.60 2.14
CA ILE A 54 20.11 9.65 3.18
C ILE A 54 18.82 9.70 4.03
N ARG A 55 17.69 9.43 3.38
CA ARG A 55 16.37 9.41 4.03
C ARG A 55 15.99 8.04 4.58
N GLU A 56 16.56 6.99 4.03
CA GLU A 56 16.11 5.61 4.19
C GLU A 56 14.66 5.39 3.73
N GLN A 57 14.26 6.08 2.65
CA GLN A 57 12.87 6.11 2.15
C GLN A 57 12.81 5.93 0.62
N PHE A 58 11.65 5.54 0.10
CA PHE A 58 11.38 5.42 -1.33
C PHE A 58 10.46 6.53 -1.85
N LEU A 59 10.67 6.98 -3.09
CA LEU A 59 9.73 7.90 -3.75
C LEU A 59 8.40 7.19 -4.07
N GLY A 60 7.32 7.65 -3.42
CA GLY A 60 6.02 7.01 -3.44
C GLY A 60 5.36 6.92 -4.82
N ARG A 61 5.58 7.90 -5.72
CA ARG A 61 5.03 7.85 -7.09
C ARG A 61 5.42 6.60 -7.88
N PHE A 62 6.59 6.03 -7.65
CA PHE A 62 7.01 4.81 -8.35
C PHE A 62 6.27 3.57 -7.83
N PHE A 63 6.01 3.51 -6.52
CA PHE A 63 5.15 2.48 -5.94
C PHE A 63 3.71 2.62 -6.47
N LEU A 64 3.17 3.84 -6.53
CA LEU A 64 1.84 4.07 -7.08
C LEU A 64 1.74 3.65 -8.56
N ALA A 65 2.75 3.96 -9.37
CA ALA A 65 2.82 3.52 -10.77
C ALA A 65 2.86 1.99 -10.86
N LYS A 66 3.69 1.33 -10.04
CA LYS A 66 3.76 -0.14 -9.97
C LYS A 66 2.42 -0.78 -9.61
N VAL A 67 1.71 -0.21 -8.65
CA VAL A 67 0.37 -0.66 -8.27
C VAL A 67 -0.61 -0.50 -9.43
N ALA A 68 -0.54 0.62 -10.16
CA ALA A 68 -1.42 0.87 -11.30
C ALA A 68 -1.24 -0.14 -12.45
N GLU A 69 -0.04 -0.68 -12.66
CA GLU A 69 0.21 -1.76 -13.63
C GLU A 69 -0.63 -3.02 -13.34
N HIS A 70 -0.98 -3.25 -12.08
CA HIS A 70 -1.73 -4.43 -11.61
C HIS A 70 -3.23 -4.18 -11.53
N ARG A 71 -3.71 -3.02 -12.01
CA ARG A 71 -5.13 -2.70 -11.99
C ARG A 71 -5.97 -3.68 -12.80
N GLY A 72 -5.49 -4.14 -13.96
CA GLY A 72 -6.25 -5.03 -14.85
C GLY A 72 -7.73 -4.62 -15.01
N ASP A 73 -8.63 -5.57 -14.77
CA ASP A 73 -10.08 -5.36 -14.83
C ASP A 73 -10.70 -4.81 -13.53
N PHE A 74 -9.88 -4.53 -12.51
CA PHE A 74 -10.35 -3.94 -11.27
C PHE A 74 -10.84 -2.50 -11.49
N SER A 75 -11.89 -2.15 -10.75
CA SER A 75 -12.45 -0.80 -10.71
C SER A 75 -11.48 0.17 -10.03
N ALA A 76 -10.73 -0.30 -9.03
CA ALA A 76 -9.57 0.37 -8.46
C ALA A 76 -8.64 -0.68 -7.82
N VAL A 77 -7.37 -0.33 -7.64
CA VAL A 77 -6.38 -1.15 -6.94
C VAL A 77 -5.71 -0.35 -5.82
N LEU A 78 -5.63 -0.96 -4.63
CA LEU A 78 -4.96 -0.41 -3.46
C LEU A 78 -3.70 -1.23 -3.18
N GLY A 79 -2.55 -0.60 -3.32
CA GLY A 79 -1.29 -1.15 -2.86
C GLY A 79 -1.13 -1.00 -1.36
N ILE A 80 -0.50 -1.98 -0.72
CA ILE A 80 -0.08 -1.93 0.69
C ILE A 80 1.40 -2.28 0.74
N THR A 81 2.22 -1.42 1.33
CA THR A 81 3.67 -1.62 1.44
C THR A 81 4.19 -1.36 2.85
N ASP A 82 5.27 -2.04 3.23
CA ASP A 82 6.05 -1.81 4.43
C ASP A 82 7.20 -0.80 4.24
N ALA A 83 7.41 -0.33 3.00
CA ALA A 83 8.38 0.72 2.70
C ALA A 83 7.98 2.06 3.33
N ASP A 84 8.93 2.81 3.91
CA ASP A 84 8.69 4.22 4.25
C ASP A 84 8.73 5.06 2.97
N LEU A 85 7.64 5.78 2.70
CA LEU A 85 7.45 6.51 1.46
C LEU A 85 7.56 8.02 1.68
N TYR A 86 8.09 8.71 0.68
CA TYR A 86 8.06 10.17 0.62
C TYR A 86 7.69 10.68 -0.77
N GLU A 87 7.39 11.97 -0.83
CA GLU A 87 7.30 12.73 -2.08
C GLU A 87 8.13 14.00 -2.00
N GLU A 88 8.46 14.56 -3.16
CA GLU A 88 9.20 15.82 -3.24
C GLU A 88 8.48 16.93 -2.46
N GLY A 89 9.23 17.61 -1.58
CA GLY A 89 8.68 18.65 -0.70
C GLY A 89 8.01 18.14 0.57
N MET A 90 7.94 16.83 0.79
CA MET A 90 7.38 16.22 2.00
C MET A 90 8.46 15.44 2.77
N ASN A 91 8.31 15.38 4.10
CA ASN A 91 9.18 14.55 4.93
C ASN A 91 8.87 13.06 4.74
N PHE A 92 7.59 12.73 4.63
CA PHE A 92 7.07 11.40 4.39
C PHE A 92 5.61 11.49 3.97
N ILE A 93 5.04 10.38 3.53
CA ILE A 93 3.62 10.23 3.24
C ILE A 93 3.12 8.89 3.76
N PHE A 94 1.87 8.84 4.25
CA PHE A 94 1.20 7.58 4.55
C PHE A 94 0.70 6.86 3.30
N GLY A 95 0.62 7.57 2.18
CA GLY A 95 0.14 7.00 0.93
C GLY A 95 -0.05 8.06 -0.15
N LEU A 96 -0.39 7.59 -1.35
CA LEU A 96 -0.71 8.40 -2.52
C LEU A 96 -1.88 7.76 -3.26
N ALA A 97 -2.67 8.57 -3.95
CA ALA A 97 -3.73 8.10 -4.82
C ALA A 97 -3.79 8.92 -6.10
N ASN A 98 -4.12 8.27 -7.21
CA ASN A 98 -4.39 8.93 -8.47
C ASN A 98 -5.70 8.38 -9.07
N PRO A 99 -6.79 9.18 -9.09
CA PRO A 99 -8.09 8.77 -9.63
C PRO A 99 -8.07 8.38 -11.11
N TYR A 100 -7.19 9.00 -11.91
CA TYR A 100 -7.05 8.68 -13.35
C TYR A 100 -6.43 7.30 -13.55
N LEU A 101 -5.43 6.96 -12.72
CA LEU A 101 -4.84 5.61 -12.70
C LEU A 101 -5.75 4.59 -11.99
N ARG A 102 -6.75 5.06 -11.24
CA ARG A 102 -7.60 4.25 -10.35
C ARG A 102 -6.75 3.37 -9.42
N ALA A 103 -5.68 3.96 -8.92
CA ALA A 103 -4.72 3.31 -8.06
C ALA A 103 -4.45 4.16 -6.83
N ALA A 104 -4.17 3.50 -5.72
CA ALA A 104 -3.66 4.11 -4.50
C ALA A 104 -2.59 3.21 -3.88
N ILE A 105 -1.72 3.75 -3.04
CA ILE A 105 -0.73 3.02 -2.25
C ILE A 105 -0.79 3.53 -0.81
N ILE A 106 -0.72 2.63 0.17
CA ILE A 106 -0.51 2.97 1.58
C ILE A 106 0.81 2.39 2.08
N SER A 107 1.54 3.19 2.87
CA SER A 107 2.74 2.79 3.60
C SER A 107 2.38 2.48 5.05
N LEU A 108 2.77 1.29 5.51
CA LEU A 108 2.61 0.86 6.89
C LEU A 108 3.76 1.34 7.78
N ALA A 109 4.90 1.76 7.21
CA ALA A 109 6.14 2.03 7.94
C ALA A 109 5.93 2.96 9.15
N ARG A 110 5.17 4.04 8.95
CA ARG A 110 4.89 5.05 9.98
C ARG A 110 3.55 4.90 10.68
N LEU A 111 2.79 3.85 10.35
CA LEU A 111 1.59 3.43 11.09
C LEU A 111 1.95 2.44 12.19
N ARG A 112 3.10 1.77 12.06
CA ARG A 112 3.65 0.85 13.05
C ARG A 112 4.18 1.61 14.27
N PRO A 113 3.67 1.35 15.49
CA PRO A 113 4.17 1.96 16.72
C PRO A 113 5.68 1.78 16.92
N GLU A 114 6.24 0.68 16.43
CA GLU A 114 7.67 0.36 16.52
C GLU A 114 8.55 1.42 15.82
N PHE A 115 8.03 2.10 14.80
CA PHE A 115 8.72 3.22 14.14
C PHE A 115 9.03 4.35 15.13
N TYR A 116 8.17 4.54 16.13
CA TYR A 116 8.30 5.56 17.16
C TYR A 116 8.90 5.01 18.47
N ASN A 117 9.46 3.79 18.44
CA ASN A 117 9.95 3.05 19.61
C ASN A 117 8.86 2.75 20.64
N GLU A 118 7.60 2.66 20.21
CA GLU A 118 6.47 2.25 21.05
C GLU A 118 6.23 0.75 20.93
N LYS A 119 5.58 0.17 21.95
CA LYS A 119 5.21 -1.24 21.91
C LYS A 119 3.89 -1.41 21.16
N MET A 120 3.80 -2.45 20.35
CA MET A 120 2.53 -2.89 19.78
C MET A 120 1.54 -3.23 20.89
N GLU A 121 0.42 -2.50 20.95
CA GLU A 121 -0.73 -2.96 21.71
C GLU A 121 -1.46 -4.01 20.87
N LYS A 122 -1.54 -5.25 21.38
CA LYS A 122 -2.30 -6.31 20.74
C LYS A 122 -3.79 -6.11 21.06
N PHE A 123 -4.62 -5.98 20.03
CA PHE A 123 -6.08 -5.96 20.14
C PHE A 123 -6.65 -7.34 20.47
#